data_AF-A0A9P0QHR3-F1
#
_entry.id   AF-A0A9P0QHR3-F1
#
_cell.length_a   1.000
_cell.length_b   1.000
_cell.length_c   1.000
_cell.angle_alpha   90.00
_cell.angle_beta   90.00
_cell.angle_gamma   90.00
#
_symmetry.space_group_name_H-M   'P 1'
#
loop_
_entity.id
_entity.type
_entity.pdbx_description
1 polymer ?
#
loop_
_entity_poly.entity_id
_entity_poly.type
_entity_poly.pdbx_seq_one_letter_code
_entity_poly.pdbx_strand_id
1 'polypeptide(L)'
;MFSKHISLHFPPYNAENPALWFRQIESSFYCSDIKDEIMKYHILVSRLEPCVVELMQEFLLTTSGDIGLTNQYNQMKSKIIGLQKTKNELDKQQIGDRTPSEFLRHLQHIASKNPLFPMHLIKAIWVASVGPYVKNVLLSDPNAAFEKLGFIADGIDCGIADVLISSEGSTGSEEISQETKKLQDEIHCSCCRGNKEVTLKIECVKLCEVIDMDLKKNPRLVTIFHKTTLI
;
A
#
# COMPACT_ATOMS: atom_id res chain seq x y z
N MET A 1 31.51 -45.22 -13.43
CA MET A 1 31.17 -44.07 -12.58
C MET A 1 29.71 -43.71 -12.85
N PHE A 2 28.80 -44.05 -11.95
CA PHE A 2 27.41 -43.60 -12.08
C PHE A 2 27.35 -42.16 -11.63
N SER A 3 27.14 -41.24 -12.56
CA SER A 3 26.80 -39.85 -12.24
C SER A 3 25.46 -39.89 -11.51
N LYS A 4 25.50 -39.87 -10.18
CA LYS A 4 24.32 -39.89 -9.34
C LYS A 4 23.70 -38.50 -9.46
N HIS A 5 22.88 -38.29 -10.47
CA HIS A 5 22.05 -37.09 -10.58
C HIS A 5 21.09 -37.09 -9.39
N ILE A 6 21.51 -36.50 -8.29
CA ILE A 6 20.65 -36.21 -7.15
C ILE A 6 19.70 -35.12 -7.62
N SER A 7 18.41 -35.45 -7.68
CA SER A 7 17.35 -34.51 -7.98
C SER A 7 17.42 -33.35 -7.00
N LEU A 8 17.50 -32.11 -7.51
CA LEU A 8 17.44 -30.89 -6.70
C LEU A 8 16.05 -30.73 -6.09
N HIS A 9 15.90 -31.26 -4.87
CA HIS A 9 14.68 -31.13 -4.09
C HIS A 9 14.71 -29.81 -3.32
N PHE A 10 13.72 -28.95 -3.56
CA PHE A 10 13.55 -27.71 -2.80
C PHE A 10 12.38 -27.91 -1.84
N PRO A 11 12.58 -27.69 -0.53
CA PRO A 11 11.48 -27.69 0.41
C PRO A 11 10.53 -26.50 0.12
N PRO A 12 9.26 -26.58 0.55
CA PRO A 12 8.36 -25.43 0.56
C PRO A 12 8.98 -24.24 1.30
N TYR A 13 8.68 -23.04 0.83
CA TYR A 13 9.18 -21.80 1.41
C TYR A 13 8.73 -21.64 2.86
N ASN A 14 9.69 -21.39 3.75
CA ASN A 14 9.42 -21.15 5.16
C ASN A 14 9.46 -19.63 5.44
N ALA A 15 8.28 -19.00 5.39
CA ALA A 15 8.13 -17.57 5.68
C ALA A 15 8.45 -17.20 7.15
N GLU A 16 8.25 -18.12 8.09
CA GLU A 16 8.56 -17.88 9.51
C GLU A 16 10.07 -17.82 9.76
N ASN A 17 10.82 -18.70 9.07
CA ASN A 17 12.27 -18.77 9.17
C ASN A 17 12.93 -19.00 7.80
N PRO A 18 13.04 -17.93 6.97
CA PRO A 18 13.62 -18.03 5.64
C PRO A 18 15.10 -18.43 5.67
N ALA A 19 15.82 -18.12 6.76
CA ALA A 19 17.22 -18.51 6.91
C ALA A 19 17.41 -20.03 6.97
N LEU A 20 16.51 -20.76 7.63
CA LEU A 20 16.52 -22.22 7.65
C LEU A 20 16.17 -22.81 6.28
N TRP A 21 15.22 -22.22 5.57
CA TRP A 21 14.87 -22.63 4.21
C TRP A 21 16.07 -22.54 3.26
N PHE A 22 16.80 -21.41 3.29
CA PHE A 22 18.04 -21.28 2.52
C PHE A 22 19.10 -22.30 2.90
N ARG A 23 19.24 -22.63 4.20
CA ARG A 23 20.18 -23.66 4.64
C ARG A 23 19.86 -25.04 4.04
N GLN A 24 18.57 -25.39 3.94
CA GLN A 24 18.14 -26.65 3.33
C GLN A 24 18.41 -26.68 1.82
N ILE A 25 18.18 -25.57 1.12
CA ILE A 25 18.49 -25.42 -0.31
C ILE A 25 20.00 -25.51 -0.56
N GLU A 26 20.81 -24.87 0.27
CA GLU A 26 22.28 -24.91 0.18
C GLU A 26 22.83 -26.32 0.39
N SER A 27 22.21 -27.11 1.26
CA SER A 27 22.54 -28.53 1.38
C SER A 27 22.25 -29.30 0.09
N SER A 28 21.16 -28.95 -0.62
CA SER A 28 20.82 -29.58 -1.89
C SER A 28 21.81 -29.20 -3.00
N PHE A 29 22.22 -27.93 -3.06
CA PHE A 29 23.30 -27.50 -3.95
C PHE A 29 24.60 -28.25 -3.68
N TYR A 30 24.96 -28.41 -2.41
CA TYR A 30 26.15 -29.16 -1.99
C TYR A 30 26.08 -30.63 -2.45
N CYS A 31 24.96 -31.31 -2.23
CA CYS A 31 24.77 -32.70 -2.65
C CYS A 31 24.80 -32.89 -4.18
N SER A 32 24.45 -31.87 -4.96
CA SER A 32 24.45 -31.89 -6.42
C SER A 32 25.72 -31.27 -7.04
N ASP A 33 26.76 -30.98 -6.25
CA ASP A 33 28.03 -30.35 -6.66
C ASP A 33 27.87 -28.97 -7.35
N ILE A 34 26.81 -28.23 -7.03
CA ILE A 34 26.54 -26.90 -7.61
C ILE A 34 27.31 -25.84 -6.81
N LYS A 35 28.45 -25.43 -7.35
CA LYS A 35 29.34 -24.43 -6.73
C LYS A 35 29.19 -23.04 -7.32
N ASP A 36 28.85 -22.96 -8.60
CA ASP A 36 28.76 -21.71 -9.35
C ASP A 36 27.65 -20.81 -8.82
N GLU A 37 28.00 -19.58 -8.45
CA GLU A 37 27.08 -18.62 -7.82
C GLU A 37 25.98 -18.15 -8.78
N ILE A 38 26.30 -18.01 -10.08
CA ILE A 38 25.35 -17.61 -11.11
C ILE A 38 24.32 -18.73 -11.32
N MET A 39 24.78 -19.98 -11.38
CA MET A 39 23.92 -21.15 -11.47
C MET A 39 22.99 -21.28 -10.25
N LYS A 40 23.51 -21.10 -9.03
CA LYS A 40 22.67 -21.07 -7.81
C LYS A 40 21.62 -19.97 -7.87
N TYR A 41 22.01 -18.77 -8.33
CA TYR A 41 21.10 -17.64 -8.50
C TYR A 41 19.96 -17.98 -9.46
N HIS A 42 20.27 -18.44 -10.68
CA HIS A 42 19.23 -18.76 -11.66
C HIS A 42 18.35 -19.94 -11.23
N ILE A 43 18.91 -20.96 -10.58
CA ILE A 43 18.11 -22.06 -10.02
C ILE A 43 17.17 -21.51 -8.93
N LEU A 44 17.66 -20.69 -8.02
CA LEU A 44 16.83 -20.06 -6.98
C LEU A 44 15.69 -19.26 -7.60
N VAL A 45 15.98 -18.35 -8.54
CA VAL A 45 14.98 -17.51 -9.23
C VAL A 45 13.92 -18.38 -9.91
N SER A 46 14.31 -19.48 -10.57
CA SER A 46 13.38 -20.41 -11.22
C SER A 46 12.47 -21.19 -10.27
N ARG A 47 12.79 -21.19 -8.96
CA ARG A 47 12.11 -21.95 -7.92
C ARG A 47 11.43 -21.06 -6.88
N LEU A 48 11.43 -19.74 -7.04
CA LEU A 48 10.76 -18.83 -6.11
C LEU A 48 9.25 -19.06 -6.15
N GLU A 49 8.64 -19.17 -4.97
CA GLU A 49 7.20 -19.21 -4.86
C GLU A 49 6.57 -17.84 -5.17
N PRO A 50 5.31 -17.78 -5.65
CA PRO A 50 4.66 -16.53 -6.04
C PRO A 50 4.69 -15.44 -4.94
N CYS A 51 4.54 -15.84 -3.68
CA CYS A 51 4.58 -14.90 -2.54
C CYS A 51 5.97 -14.25 -2.35
N VAL A 52 7.05 -14.95 -2.69
CA VAL A 52 8.42 -14.43 -2.64
C VAL A 52 8.70 -13.59 -3.88
N VAL A 53 8.19 -13.99 -5.04
CA VAL A 53 8.29 -13.19 -6.28
C VAL A 53 7.63 -11.82 -6.11
N GLU A 54 6.45 -11.76 -5.49
CA GLU A 54 5.75 -10.51 -5.18
C GLU A 54 6.57 -9.61 -4.23
N LEU A 55 7.14 -10.20 -3.16
CA LEU A 55 8.06 -9.51 -2.26
C LEU A 55 9.30 -8.94 -2.97
N MET A 56 9.76 -9.62 -4.02
CA MET A 56 10.99 -9.30 -4.74
C MET A 56 10.75 -8.59 -6.08
N GLN A 57 9.51 -8.19 -6.38
CA GLN A 57 9.11 -7.73 -7.70
C GLN A 57 10.02 -6.63 -8.25
N GLU A 58 10.24 -5.56 -7.47
CA GLU A 58 11.08 -4.43 -7.89
C GLU A 58 12.53 -4.85 -8.17
N PHE A 59 13.08 -5.74 -7.34
CA PHE A 59 14.44 -6.23 -7.51
C PHE A 59 14.57 -7.12 -8.75
N LEU A 60 13.64 -8.05 -8.97
CA LEU A 60 13.67 -8.95 -10.12
C LEU A 60 13.54 -8.19 -11.45
N LEU A 61 12.75 -7.11 -11.48
CA LEU A 61 12.58 -6.27 -12.67
C LEU A 61 13.80 -5.38 -12.94
N THR A 62 14.39 -4.78 -11.90
CA THR A 62 15.53 -3.85 -12.02
C THR A 62 16.86 -4.55 -12.32
N THR A 63 17.03 -5.78 -11.85
CA THR A 63 18.31 -6.52 -11.96
C THR A 63 18.54 -7.13 -13.36
N SER A 64 17.59 -6.98 -14.28
CA SER A 64 17.62 -7.55 -15.64
C SER A 64 18.69 -6.98 -16.57
N GLY A 65 19.32 -5.83 -16.23
CA GLY A 65 20.07 -5.02 -17.19
C GLY A 65 21.59 -4.94 -17.01
N ASP A 66 22.14 -5.14 -15.81
CA ASP A 66 23.54 -4.82 -15.56
C ASP A 66 24.08 -5.61 -14.36
N ILE A 67 24.76 -6.73 -14.59
CA ILE A 67 25.34 -7.51 -13.48
C ILE A 67 26.76 -7.97 -13.79
N GLY A 68 27.69 -7.02 -13.73
CA GLY A 68 29.04 -7.31 -13.23
C GLY A 68 29.04 -7.36 -11.70
N LEU A 69 28.37 -8.34 -11.07
CA LEU A 69 28.39 -8.48 -9.61
C LEU A 69 28.63 -9.93 -9.21
N THR A 70 29.81 -10.18 -8.66
CA THR A 70 30.13 -11.34 -7.85
C THR A 70 29.09 -11.48 -6.72
N ASN A 71 28.77 -12.71 -6.31
CA ASN A 71 27.96 -13.02 -5.13
C ASN A 71 26.43 -12.79 -5.26
N GLN A 72 25.86 -12.94 -6.47
CA GLN A 72 24.43 -12.72 -6.76
C GLN A 72 23.49 -13.53 -5.86
N TYR A 73 23.78 -14.80 -5.65
CA TYR A 73 22.96 -15.68 -4.81
C TYR A 73 22.90 -15.17 -3.36
N ASN A 74 24.05 -14.82 -2.76
CA ASN A 74 24.08 -14.31 -1.39
C ASN A 74 23.39 -12.94 -1.23
N GLN A 75 23.49 -12.07 -2.25
CA GLN A 75 22.73 -10.82 -2.26
C GLN A 75 21.23 -11.08 -2.29
N MET A 76 20.77 -11.98 -3.18
CA MET A 76 19.37 -12.40 -3.29
C MET A 76 18.86 -12.99 -1.97
N LYS A 77 19.63 -13.90 -1.37
CA LYS A 77 19.35 -14.51 -0.07
C LYS A 77 19.17 -13.47 1.03
N SER A 78 20.12 -12.54 1.16
CA SER A 78 20.06 -11.47 2.17
C SER A 78 18.81 -10.60 2.00
N LYS A 79 18.48 -10.24 0.76
CA LYS A 79 17.28 -9.45 0.44
C LYS A 79 15.99 -10.18 0.80
N ILE A 80 15.84 -11.45 0.39
CA ILE A 80 14.64 -12.26 0.72
C ILE A 80 14.45 -12.32 2.23
N ILE A 81 15.51 -12.65 2.98
CA ILE A 81 15.45 -12.74 4.44
C ILE A 81 15.05 -11.38 5.06
N GLY A 82 15.65 -10.29 4.60
CA GLY A 82 15.36 -8.95 5.11
C GLY A 82 13.91 -8.51 4.83
N LEU A 83 13.44 -8.72 3.59
CA LEU A 83 12.08 -8.38 3.17
C LEU A 83 11.04 -9.22 3.91
N GLN A 84 11.26 -10.52 4.03
CA GLN A 84 10.37 -11.42 4.77
C GLN A 84 10.31 -11.06 6.25
N LYS A 85 11.45 -10.67 6.86
CA LYS A 85 11.47 -10.20 8.25
C LYS A 85 10.59 -8.95 8.42
N THR A 86 10.73 -7.96 7.54
CA THR A 86 9.87 -6.77 7.55
C THR A 86 8.40 -7.12 7.36
N LYS A 87 8.08 -8.03 6.43
CA LYS A 87 6.71 -8.53 6.22
C LYS A 87 6.16 -9.16 7.51
N ASN A 88 6.90 -10.06 8.14
CA ASN A 88 6.49 -10.71 9.39
C ASN A 88 6.31 -9.72 10.54
N GLU A 89 7.08 -8.62 10.57
CA GLU A 89 6.89 -7.54 11.55
C GLU A 89 5.60 -6.75 11.29
N LEU A 90 5.28 -6.48 10.03
CA LEU A 90 4.05 -5.80 9.61
C LEU A 90 2.80 -6.67 9.84
N ASP A 91 2.85 -7.95 9.50
CA ASP A 91 1.73 -8.90 9.66
C ASP A 91 1.33 -9.12 11.13
N LYS A 92 2.24 -8.85 12.07
CA LYS A 92 1.96 -8.90 13.52
C LYS A 92 1.24 -7.66 14.04
N GLN A 93 1.18 -6.59 13.25
CA GLN A 93 0.52 -5.36 13.67
C GLN A 93 -0.99 -5.52 13.59
N GLN A 94 -1.69 -4.89 14.53
CA GLN A 94 -3.15 -4.81 14.54
C GLN A 94 -3.55 -3.35 14.66
N ILE A 95 -4.69 -3.00 14.07
CA ILE A 95 -5.19 -1.62 14.06
C ILE A 95 -5.52 -1.12 15.48
N GLY A 96 -6.19 -1.95 16.29
CA GLY A 96 -6.60 -1.60 17.65
C GLY A 96 -7.55 -0.40 17.64
N ASP A 97 -7.29 0.56 18.54
CA ASP A 97 -8.09 1.80 18.70
C ASP A 97 -7.62 2.95 17.80
N ARG A 98 -6.67 2.70 16.88
CA ARG A 98 -6.12 3.73 15.99
C ARG A 98 -7.04 3.99 14.82
N THR A 99 -7.03 5.22 14.31
CA THR A 99 -7.70 5.49 13.05
C THR A 99 -6.97 4.78 11.89
N PRO A 100 -7.65 4.49 10.77
CA PRO A 100 -7.01 3.92 9.59
C PRO A 100 -5.76 4.67 9.12
N SER A 101 -5.77 6.02 9.13
CA SER A 101 -4.61 6.82 8.71
C SER A 101 -3.44 6.77 9.70
N GLU A 102 -3.72 6.75 11.00
CA GLU A 102 -2.69 6.57 12.03
C GLU A 102 -2.03 5.20 11.91
N PHE A 103 -2.84 4.17 11.68
CA PHE A 103 -2.33 2.82 11.47
C PHE A 103 -1.49 2.71 10.19
N LEU A 104 -1.91 3.36 9.10
CA LEU A 104 -1.15 3.40 7.85
C LEU A 104 0.24 4.04 8.05
N ARG A 105 0.31 5.20 8.72
CA ARG A 105 1.59 5.85 9.03
C ARG A 105 2.50 4.97 9.88
N HIS A 106 1.92 4.23 10.84
CA HIS A 106 2.66 3.27 11.65
C HIS A 106 3.25 2.13 10.81
N LEU A 107 2.48 1.56 9.88
CA LEU A 107 2.97 0.54 8.95
C LEU A 107 4.10 1.09 8.06
N GLN A 108 3.95 2.30 7.52
CA GLN A 108 4.99 2.97 6.75
C GLN A 108 6.26 3.19 7.58
N HIS A 109 6.12 3.56 8.86
CA HIS A 109 7.26 3.72 9.75
C HIS A 109 8.01 2.40 9.96
N ILE A 110 7.30 1.28 10.17
CA ILE A 110 7.95 -0.05 10.28
C ILE A 110 8.64 -0.43 8.97
N ALA A 111 7.97 -0.24 7.84
CA ALA A 111 8.51 -0.56 6.53
C ALA A 111 9.74 0.30 6.17
N SER A 112 9.80 1.55 6.62
CA SER A 112 10.93 2.45 6.36
C SER A 112 12.27 1.96 6.93
N LYS A 113 12.25 1.00 7.87
CA LYS A 113 13.45 0.28 8.34
C LYS A 113 14.12 -0.55 7.24
N ASN A 114 13.37 -0.90 6.18
CA ASN A 114 13.87 -1.60 5.00
C ASN A 114 13.42 -0.84 3.73
N PRO A 115 14.26 0.05 3.18
CA PRO A 115 13.88 0.92 2.05
C PRO A 115 13.46 0.17 0.76
N LEU A 116 13.81 -1.12 0.64
CA LEU A 116 13.47 -1.95 -0.51
C LEU A 116 12.11 -2.65 -0.36
N PHE A 117 11.38 -2.41 0.74
CA PHE A 117 10.11 -3.07 0.96
C PHE A 117 9.03 -2.55 0.00
N PRO A 118 8.34 -3.42 -0.76
CA PRO A 118 7.38 -2.97 -1.77
C PRO A 118 6.19 -2.21 -1.16
N MET A 119 5.92 -1.00 -1.65
CA MET A 119 4.83 -0.14 -1.17
C MET A 119 3.45 -0.78 -1.33
N HIS A 120 3.23 -1.54 -2.40
CA HIS A 120 1.95 -2.20 -2.65
C HIS A 120 1.62 -3.24 -1.57
N LEU A 121 2.63 -3.87 -0.96
CA LEU A 121 2.44 -4.81 0.15
C LEU A 121 2.03 -4.11 1.44
N ILE A 122 2.57 -2.90 1.71
CA ILE A 122 2.11 -2.07 2.83
C ILE A 122 0.63 -1.77 2.66
N LYS A 123 0.22 -1.37 1.45
CA LYS A 123 -1.18 -1.11 1.13
C LYS A 123 -2.04 -2.36 1.31
N ALA A 124 -1.59 -3.52 0.83
CA ALA A 124 -2.33 -4.78 0.98
C ALA A 124 -2.53 -5.16 2.45
N ILE A 125 -1.49 -5.05 3.29
CA ILE A 125 -1.58 -5.32 4.73
C ILE A 125 -2.52 -4.32 5.41
N TRP A 126 -2.41 -3.04 5.08
CA TRP A 126 -3.29 -2.00 5.61
C TRP A 126 -4.75 -2.25 5.25
N VAL A 127 -5.06 -2.52 3.98
CA VAL A 127 -6.41 -2.82 3.48
C VAL A 127 -6.97 -4.11 4.09
N ALA A 128 -6.13 -5.11 4.38
CA ALA A 128 -6.54 -6.32 5.09
C ALA A 128 -6.86 -6.09 6.56
N SER A 129 -6.34 -5.00 7.16
CA SER A 129 -6.49 -4.70 8.59
C SER A 129 -7.67 -3.78 8.92
N VAL A 130 -8.25 -3.11 7.92
CA VAL A 130 -9.41 -2.22 8.08
C VAL A 130 -10.73 -2.97 7.90
N GLY A 131 -11.82 -2.38 8.41
CA GLY A 131 -13.16 -2.95 8.28
C GLY A 131 -13.62 -3.13 6.82
N PRO A 132 -14.60 -4.03 6.57
CA PRO A 132 -15.03 -4.41 5.22
C PRO A 132 -15.59 -3.23 4.40
N TYR A 133 -16.24 -2.26 5.06
CA TYR A 133 -16.79 -1.07 4.40
C TYR A 133 -15.69 -0.15 3.86
N VAL A 134 -14.67 0.15 4.68
CA VAL A 134 -13.50 0.94 4.29
C VAL A 134 -12.75 0.24 3.15
N LYS A 135 -12.56 -1.07 3.26
CA LYS A 135 -11.87 -1.90 2.25
C LYS A 135 -12.46 -1.78 0.85
N ASN A 136 -13.80 -1.81 0.70
CA ASN A 136 -14.44 -1.74 -0.62
C ASN A 136 -14.16 -0.42 -1.36
N VAL A 137 -14.12 0.69 -0.63
CA VAL A 137 -13.80 2.00 -1.20
C VAL A 137 -12.33 2.08 -1.57
N LEU A 138 -11.42 1.59 -0.71
CA LEU A 138 -9.98 1.59 -0.97
C LEU A 138 -9.57 0.71 -2.15
N LEU A 139 -10.30 -0.38 -2.43
CA LEU A 139 -10.07 -1.25 -3.57
C LEU A 139 -10.52 -0.64 -4.90
N SER A 140 -11.36 0.39 -4.87
CA SER A 140 -11.85 1.08 -6.08
C SER A 140 -10.76 1.98 -6.69
N ASP A 141 -9.83 2.49 -5.88
CA ASP A 141 -8.67 3.27 -6.34
C ASP A 141 -7.34 2.65 -5.83
N PRO A 142 -6.82 1.62 -6.53
CA PRO A 142 -5.61 0.92 -6.15
C PRO A 142 -4.33 1.78 -6.32
N ASN A 143 -4.39 2.90 -7.06
CA ASN A 143 -3.22 3.73 -7.36
C ASN A 143 -3.20 5.08 -6.60
N ALA A 144 -4.25 5.41 -5.84
CA ALA A 144 -4.27 6.60 -5.00
C ALA A 144 -3.11 6.67 -3.99
N ALA A 145 -2.67 7.90 -3.72
CA ALA A 145 -1.69 8.21 -2.70
C ALA A 145 -2.17 7.83 -1.29
N PHE A 146 -1.24 7.44 -0.43
CA PHE A 146 -1.52 6.99 0.94
C PHE A 146 -2.23 8.05 1.78
N GLU A 147 -1.90 9.33 1.58
CA GLU A 147 -2.51 10.46 2.30
C GLU A 147 -4.00 10.59 1.96
N LYS A 148 -4.35 10.48 0.67
CA LYS A 148 -5.74 10.51 0.19
C LYS A 148 -6.53 9.33 0.73
N LEU A 149 -5.94 8.14 0.67
CA LEU A 149 -6.58 6.91 1.15
C LEU A 149 -6.82 6.94 2.66
N GLY A 150 -5.83 7.39 3.44
CA GLY A 150 -5.97 7.53 4.89
C GLY A 150 -7.09 8.51 5.26
N PHE A 151 -7.17 9.65 4.58
CA PHE A 151 -8.23 10.64 4.82
C PHE A 151 -9.63 10.08 4.52
N ILE A 152 -9.80 9.39 3.39
CA ILE A 152 -11.08 8.76 3.02
C ILE A 152 -11.44 7.67 4.04
N ALA A 153 -10.47 6.84 4.42
CA ALA A 153 -10.68 5.76 5.38
C ALA A 153 -11.12 6.28 6.75
N ASP A 154 -10.47 7.32 7.27
CA ASP A 154 -10.84 7.95 8.53
C ASP A 154 -12.26 8.55 8.50
N GLY A 155 -12.63 9.20 7.39
CA GLY A 155 -13.97 9.76 7.21
C GLY A 155 -15.07 8.69 7.20
N ILE A 156 -14.82 7.55 6.56
CA ILE A 156 -15.75 6.41 6.55
C ILE A 156 -15.84 5.78 7.95
N ASP A 157 -14.70 5.57 8.62
CA ASP A 157 -14.63 4.96 9.95
C ASP A 157 -15.33 5.82 11.02
N CYS A 158 -15.29 7.15 10.87
CA CYS A 158 -16.02 8.09 11.72
C CYS A 158 -17.53 8.21 11.40
N GLY A 159 -18.04 7.51 10.39
CA GLY A 159 -19.45 7.56 9.98
C GLY A 159 -19.85 8.75 9.10
N ILE A 160 -18.89 9.45 8.49
CA ILE A 160 -19.12 10.60 7.59
C ILE A 160 -19.32 10.13 6.12
N ALA A 161 -19.76 8.88 5.93
CA ALA A 161 -19.79 8.21 4.64
C ALA A 161 -20.59 8.97 3.55
N ASP A 162 -21.65 9.69 3.94
CA ASP A 162 -22.53 10.40 2.99
C ASP A 162 -21.93 11.72 2.46
N VAL A 163 -20.95 12.32 3.13
CA VAL A 163 -20.40 13.63 2.73
C VAL A 163 -19.26 13.49 1.71
N LEU A 164 -18.43 12.45 1.83
CA LEU A 164 -17.21 12.32 1.02
C LEU A 164 -17.45 11.61 -0.33
N ILE A 165 -18.46 10.75 -0.43
CA ILE A 165 -18.79 10.04 -1.69
C ILE A 165 -19.58 10.96 -2.64
N SER A 166 -20.26 11.99 -2.09
CA SER A 166 -21.11 12.91 -2.85
C SER A 166 -20.37 13.93 -3.71
N SER A 167 -19.04 14.07 -3.59
CA SER A 167 -18.29 15.06 -4.39
C SER A 167 -18.01 14.62 -5.83
N GLU A 168 -18.32 13.37 -6.22
CA GLU A 168 -18.11 12.87 -7.59
C GLU A 168 -19.40 12.44 -8.32
N GLY A 169 -20.59 12.69 -7.76
CA GLY A 169 -21.82 12.41 -8.52
C GLY A 169 -23.12 12.81 -7.85
N SER A 170 -23.58 14.04 -8.11
CA SER A 170 -25.00 14.28 -8.40
C SER A 170 -25.20 15.69 -8.98
N THR A 171 -25.58 15.74 -10.25
CA THR A 171 -26.48 16.77 -10.78
C THR A 171 -27.82 16.60 -10.08
N GLY A 172 -28.22 17.57 -9.25
CA GLY A 172 -29.49 17.53 -8.51
C GLY A 172 -29.56 18.57 -7.38
N SER A 173 -29.19 19.82 -7.67
CA SER A 173 -29.23 20.92 -6.71
C SER A 173 -30.62 21.53 -6.66
N GLU A 174 -31.39 21.23 -5.61
CA GLU A 174 -32.18 22.23 -4.86
C GLU A 174 -32.90 21.63 -3.64
N GLU A 175 -33.25 20.34 -3.63
CA GLU A 175 -33.92 19.71 -2.47
C GLU A 175 -32.94 19.18 -1.39
N ILE A 176 -31.70 18.85 -1.77
CA ILE A 176 -30.66 18.30 -0.87
C ILE A 176 -30.16 19.36 0.14
N SER A 177 -30.31 20.66 -0.14
CA SER A 177 -29.75 21.73 0.70
C SER A 177 -30.53 21.98 2.01
N GLN A 178 -31.80 21.58 2.08
CA GLN A 178 -32.60 21.69 3.31
C GLN A 178 -32.47 20.45 4.20
N GLU A 179 -32.36 19.25 3.61
CA GLU A 179 -32.18 18.00 4.35
C GLU A 179 -30.77 17.93 5.00
N THR A 180 -29.73 18.42 4.30
CA THR A 180 -28.36 18.48 4.83
C THR A 180 -28.20 19.46 6.00
N LYS A 181 -28.92 20.59 6.01
CA LYS A 181 -28.93 21.50 7.17
C LYS A 181 -29.63 20.88 8.39
N LYS A 182 -30.69 20.11 8.17
CA LYS A 182 -31.45 19.47 9.25
C LYS A 182 -30.69 18.30 9.90
N LEU A 183 -29.90 17.57 9.11
CA LEU A 183 -29.05 16.47 9.58
C LEU A 183 -27.74 16.95 10.22
N GLN A 184 -27.28 18.18 9.93
CA GLN A 184 -26.09 18.77 10.56
C GLN A 184 -26.28 19.12 12.05
N ASP A 185 -27.52 19.36 12.49
CA ASP A 185 -27.82 19.71 13.89
C ASP A 185 -27.92 18.49 14.84
N GLU A 186 -27.95 17.26 14.31
CA GLU A 186 -28.09 16.01 15.10
C GLU A 186 -26.94 15.02 14.91
N ILE A 187 -25.71 15.50 14.68
CA ILE A 187 -24.52 14.62 14.67
C ILE A 187 -24.03 14.41 16.10
N HIS A 188 -24.62 13.43 16.79
CA HIS A 188 -24.07 12.91 18.04
C HIS A 188 -22.90 11.96 17.72
N CYS A 189 -21.67 12.49 17.73
CA CYS A 189 -20.47 11.66 17.62
C CYS A 189 -20.28 10.83 18.90
N SER A 190 -20.57 9.53 18.83
CA SER A 190 -20.37 8.60 19.95
C SER A 190 -18.89 8.36 20.29
N CYS A 191 -17.97 8.80 19.43
CA CYS A 191 -16.51 8.65 19.62
C CYS A 191 -15.91 9.74 20.52
N CYS A 192 -16.58 10.88 20.69
CA CYS A 192 -16.11 12.00 21.51
C CYS A 192 -16.85 12.05 22.85
N ARG A 193 -16.41 11.30 23.87
CA ARG A 193 -16.87 11.47 25.26
C ARG A 193 -16.33 12.76 25.91
N GLY A 194 -16.63 13.90 25.31
CA GLY A 194 -16.33 15.20 25.86
C GLY A 194 -16.86 16.30 24.95
N ASN A 195 -17.83 17.06 25.45
CA ASN A 195 -18.33 18.28 24.81
C ASN A 195 -17.14 19.21 24.51
N LYS A 196 -16.73 19.24 23.25
CA LYS A 196 -16.03 20.38 22.69
C LYS A 196 -16.81 20.75 21.44
N GLU A 197 -17.45 21.90 21.51
CA GLU A 197 -17.85 22.69 20.34
C GLU A 197 -16.61 22.82 19.45
N VAL A 198 -16.46 21.93 18.46
CA VAL A 198 -15.44 22.09 17.43
C VAL A 198 -16.06 22.97 16.37
N THR A 199 -15.94 24.29 16.57
CA THR A 199 -16.20 25.26 15.50
C THR A 199 -15.13 25.03 14.42
N LEU A 200 -15.42 24.18 13.44
CA LEU A 200 -14.62 24.00 12.24
C LEU A 200 -14.73 25.28 11.39
N LYS A 201 -14.01 26.33 11.79
CA LYS A 201 -13.52 27.36 10.86
C LYS A 201 -12.43 26.70 10.02
N ILE A 202 -12.85 25.93 9.03
CA ILE A 202 -12.00 25.56 7.90
C ILE A 202 -11.63 26.89 7.24
N GLU A 203 -10.38 27.31 7.37
CA GLU A 203 -9.85 28.46 6.65
C GLU A 203 -9.95 28.18 5.14
N CYS A 204 -11.03 28.66 4.51
CA CYS A 204 -11.25 28.67 3.06
C CYS A 204 -10.14 29.40 2.26
N VAL A 205 -9.17 30.01 2.94
CA VAL A 205 -8.15 30.86 2.31
C VAL A 205 -7.10 30.06 1.54
N LYS A 206 -6.78 28.82 1.95
CA LYS A 206 -5.71 28.04 1.29
C LYS A 206 -6.13 27.27 0.04
N LEU A 207 -7.43 27.03 -0.16
CA LEU A 207 -7.91 26.36 -1.37
C LEU A 207 -7.92 27.30 -2.59
N CYS A 208 -8.16 28.60 -2.38
CA CYS A 208 -8.19 29.58 -3.46
C CYS A 208 -6.83 29.77 -4.14
N GLU A 209 -5.72 29.73 -3.39
CA GLU A 209 -4.36 29.88 -3.95
C GLU A 209 -3.94 28.69 -4.81
N VAL A 210 -4.41 27.48 -4.48
CA VAL A 210 -4.12 26.25 -5.24
C VAL A 210 -4.91 26.23 -6.55
N ILE A 211 -6.16 26.72 -6.53
CA ILE A 211 -7.02 26.81 -7.73
C ILE A 211 -6.52 27.87 -8.72
N ASP A 212 -5.97 28.99 -8.22
CA ASP A 212 -5.49 30.10 -9.07
C ASP A 212 -4.22 29.75 -9.88
N MET A 213 -3.42 28.79 -9.39
CA MET A 213 -2.24 28.30 -10.11
C MET A 213 -2.61 27.40 -11.31
N ASP A 214 -3.71 26.66 -11.23
CA ASP A 214 -4.13 25.74 -12.29
C ASP A 214 -4.90 26.45 -13.41
N LEU A 215 -5.61 27.53 -13.11
CA LEU A 215 -6.30 28.35 -14.11
C LEU A 215 -5.33 29.08 -15.08
N LYS A 216 -4.11 29.41 -14.64
CA LYS A 216 -3.07 30.01 -15.50
C LYS A 216 -2.43 29.02 -16.48
N LYS A 217 -2.49 27.71 -16.21
CA LYS A 217 -1.86 26.67 -17.05
C LYS A 217 -2.75 26.15 -18.17
N ASN A 218 -4.06 26.38 -18.12
CA ASN A 218 -5.01 25.82 -19.08
C ASN A 218 -6.05 26.85 -19.56
N PRO A 219 -5.75 27.65 -20.60
CA PRO A 219 -6.67 28.68 -21.13
C PRO A 219 -7.94 28.12 -21.80
N ARG A 220 -8.09 26.79 -21.92
CA ARG A 220 -9.29 26.14 -22.46
C ARG A 220 -10.44 26.00 -21.45
N LEU A 221 -10.20 26.19 -20.15
CA LEU A 221 -11.25 26.14 -19.12
C LEU A 221 -12.03 27.47 -19.00
N VAL A 222 -11.47 28.58 -19.49
CA VAL A 222 -12.10 29.92 -19.40
C VAL A 222 -13.33 30.04 -20.31
N THR A 223 -13.37 29.34 -21.45
CA THR A 223 -14.47 29.46 -22.42
C THR A 223 -15.76 28.76 -21.94
N ILE A 224 -15.65 27.80 -21.01
CA ILE A 224 -16.80 27.07 -20.49
C ILE A 224 -17.55 27.88 -19.43
N PHE A 225 -16.85 28.72 -18.64
CA PHE A 225 -17.47 29.50 -17.56
C PHE A 225 -18.37 30.65 -18.06
N HIS A 226 -18.10 31.24 -19.22
CA HIS A 226 -18.86 32.40 -19.69
C HIS A 226 -20.18 32.07 -20.39
N LYS A 227 -20.44 30.80 -20.73
CA LYS A 227 -21.62 30.40 -21.51
C LYS A 227 -22.80 29.90 -20.67
N THR A 228 -22.59 29.65 -19.38
CA THR A 228 -23.62 29.09 -18.47
C THR A 228 -24.30 30.15 -17.60
N THR A 229 -23.95 31.44 -17.73
CA THR A 229 -24.60 32.54 -16.96
C THR A 229 -25.75 33.22 -17.73
N LEU A 230 -26.10 32.75 -18.92
CA LEU A 230 -27.25 33.26 -19.69
C LEU A 230 -28.03 32.09 -20.28
N ILE A 231 -28.87 31.46 -19.45
CA ILE A 231 -30.24 30.97 -19.70
C ILE A 231 -30.82 30.58 -18.33
#